data_AF-A0A222SYA3-F1
#
_entry.id   AF-A0A222SYA3-F1
#
_cell.length_a   1.000
_cell.length_b   1.000
_cell.length_c   1.000
_cell.angle_alpha   90.00
_cell.angle_beta   90.00
_cell.angle_gamma   90.00
#
_symmetry.space_group_name_H-M   'P 1'
#
loop_
_entity.id
_entity.type
_entity.pdbx_description
1 polymer ?
#
loop_
_entity_poly.entity_id
_entity_poly.type
_entity_poly.pdbx_seq_one_letter_code
_entity_poly.pdbx_strand_id
1 'polypeptide(L)' 'MVAGLVCVVCRTDYRRAPDTDAMVVGHDSGKQLLACEGVCARMAGGSVNGPDGTPLPLVERMHRYEAEH' A
#
# COMPACT_ATOMS: atom_id res chain seq x y z
N MET A 1 -4.77 -5.95 11.31
CA MET A 1 -4.87 -5.98 9.83
C MET A 1 -3.56 -5.45 9.28
N VAL A 2 -2.90 -6.13 8.34
CA VAL A 2 -1.57 -5.77 7.84
C VAL A 2 -1.64 -4.56 6.87
N ALA A 3 -2.12 -3.43 7.36
CA ALA A 3 -2.28 -2.21 6.56
C ALA A 3 -0.91 -1.73 6.09
N GLY A 4 -0.73 -1.56 4.78
CA GLY A 4 0.52 -1.09 4.18
C GLY A 4 1.54 -2.17 3.79
N LEU A 5 1.28 -3.47 4.03
CA LEU A 5 2.15 -4.55 3.52
C LEU A 5 1.46 -5.47 2.52
N VAL A 6 0.15 -5.32 2.35
CA VAL A 6 -0.64 -6.08 1.38
C VAL A 6 -1.45 -5.17 0.48
N CYS A 7 -1.61 -5.57 -0.78
CA CYS A 7 -2.54 -4.93 -1.68
C CYS A 7 -3.98 -5.09 -1.14
N VAL A 8 -4.75 -4.01 -1.09
CA VAL A 8 -6.15 -4.05 -0.66
C VAL A 8 -7.06 -4.77 -1.67
N VAL A 9 -6.64 -4.88 -2.94
CA VAL A 9 -7.41 -5.52 -4.02
C VAL A 9 -7.03 -6.98 -4.20
N CYS A 10 -5.79 -7.28 -4.58
CA CYS A 10 -5.35 -8.64 -4.91
C CYS A 10 -4.69 -9.38 -3.74
N ARG A 11 -4.55 -8.73 -2.57
CA ARG A 11 -3.92 -9.30 -1.37
C ARG A 11 -2.46 -9.74 -1.54
N THR A 12 -1.78 -9.30 -2.60
CA THR A 12 -0.33 -9.48 -2.77
C THR A 12 0.42 -8.95 -1.57
N ASP A 13 1.28 -9.77 -0.98
CA ASP A 13 2.19 -9.39 0.09
C ASP A 13 3.47 -8.80 -0.51
N TYR A 14 3.68 -7.50 -0.33
CA TYR A 14 4.81 -6.79 -0.93
C TYR A 14 6.17 -7.26 -0.38
N ARG A 15 6.21 -7.90 0.79
CA ARG A 15 7.45 -8.48 1.34
C ARG A 15 7.90 -9.71 0.55
N ARG A 16 6.96 -10.37 -0.14
CA ARG A 16 7.22 -11.55 -0.98
C ARG A 16 7.25 -11.23 -2.47
N ALA A 17 6.98 -9.99 -2.84
CA ALA A 17 6.92 -9.51 -4.21
C ALA A 17 7.66 -8.16 -4.34
N PRO A 18 9.00 -8.15 -4.19
CA PRO A 18 9.80 -6.93 -4.20
C PRO A 18 9.73 -6.18 -5.55
N ASP A 19 9.46 -6.89 -6.64
CA ASP A 19 9.28 -6.32 -7.99
C ASP A 19 7.91 -5.66 -8.20
N THR A 20 6.99 -5.80 -7.25
CA THR A 20 5.64 -5.21 -7.39
C THR A 20 5.61 -3.82 -6.77
N ASP A 21 5.48 -2.82 -7.64
CA ASP A 21 5.28 -1.44 -7.19
C ASP A 21 3.88 -1.26 -6.57
N ALA A 22 3.81 -0.38 -5.57
CA ALA A 22 2.63 -0.17 -4.75
C ALA A 22 2.30 1.32 -4.71
N MET A 23 1.04 1.69 -4.88
CA MET A 23 0.56 3.07 -4.77
C MET A 23 -0.33 3.25 -3.55
N VAL A 24 -0.26 4.43 -2.93
CA VAL A 24 -1.22 4.85 -1.90
C VAL A 24 -2.55 5.14 -2.58
N VAL A 25 -3.59 4.44 -2.15
CA VAL A 25 -4.96 4.60 -2.68
C VAL A 25 -5.92 5.19 -1.64
N GLY A 26 -5.44 5.40 -0.41
CA GLY A 26 -6.20 6.04 0.64
C GLY A 26 -5.53 5.91 2.00
N HIS A 27 -6.19 6.46 3.00
CA HIS A 27 -5.78 6.37 4.38
C HIS A 27 -6.94 5.82 5.21
N ASP A 28 -6.68 4.81 6.03
CA ASP A 28 -7.63 4.28 7.01
C ASP A 28 -7.03 4.37 8.41
N SER A 29 -7.70 5.07 9.32
CA SER A 29 -7.27 5.18 10.73
C SER A 29 -5.78 5.59 10.91
N GLY A 30 -5.28 6.48 10.05
CA GLY A 30 -3.88 6.93 10.05
C GLY A 30 -2.88 5.96 9.39
N LYS A 31 -3.34 4.87 8.77
CA LYS A 31 -2.53 3.88 8.06
C LYS A 31 -2.72 4.03 6.54
N GLN A 32 -1.65 3.83 5.77
CA GLN A 32 -1.70 3.87 4.30
C GLN A 32 -2.36 2.61 3.75
N LEU A 33 -3.41 2.79 2.96
CA LEU A 33 -3.98 1.74 2.12
C LEU A 33 -3.21 1.70 0.80
N LEU A 34 -2.69 0.53 0.45
CA LEU A 34 -1.87 0.34 -0.74
C LEU A 34 -2.54 -0.58 -1.74
N ALA A 35 -2.37 -0.28 -3.02
CA ALA A 35 -2.74 -1.17 -4.11
C ALA A 35 -1.56 -1.34 -5.07
N CYS A 36 -1.47 -2.47 -5.77
CA CYS A 36 -0.47 -2.64 -6.82
C CYS A 36 -0.66 -1.57 -7.90
N GLU A 37 0.45 -1.07 -8.44
CA GLU A 37 0.40 -0.15 -9.57
C GLU A 37 -0.41 -0.76 -10.74
N GLY A 38 -1.15 0.09 -11.46
CA GLY A 38 -1.97 -0.33 -12.59
C GLY A 38 -3.40 -0.69 -12.18
N VAL A 39 -3.81 -1.95 -12.42
CA VAL A 39 -5.22 -2.35 -12.34
C VAL A 39 -5.75 -2.29 -10.90
N CYS A 40 -4.95 -2.70 -9.91
CA CYS A 40 -5.39 -2.66 -8.51
C CYS A 40 -5.57 -1.22 -8.01
N ALA A 41 -4.66 -0.31 -8.35
CA ALA A 41 -4.81 1.11 -8.03
C ALA A 41 -6.08 1.72 -8.66
N ARG A 42 -6.37 1.39 -9.92
CA ARG A 42 -7.60 1.83 -10.61
C ARG A 42 -8.87 1.29 -9.94
N MET A 43 -8.87 0.01 -9.57
CA MET A 43 -10.03 -0.61 -8.90
C MET A 43 -10.26 -0.06 -7.49
N ALA A 44 -9.20 0.26 -6.75
CA ALA A 44 -9.29 0.80 -5.40
C ALA A 44 -9.74 2.28 -5.35
N GLY A 45 -10.08 2.88 -6.50
CA GLY A 45 -10.49 4.28 -6.57
C GLY A 45 -9.32 5.26 -6.49
N GLY A 46 -8.11 4.83 -6.85
CA GLY A 46 -6.95 5.71 -6.99
C GLY A 46 -7.31 6.89 -7.88
N SER A 47 -7.48 8.05 -7.25
CA SER A 47 -7.87 9.30 -7.87
C SER A 47 -7.06 9.55 -9.13
N VAL A 48 -7.75 9.85 -10.23
CA VAL A 48 -7.16 10.30 -11.51
C VAL A 48 -6.37 11.61 -11.36
N ASN A 49 -6.44 12.27 -10.20
CA ASN A 49 -5.48 13.26 -9.74
C ASN A 49 -4.55 12.60 -8.72
N GLY A 50 -3.25 12.62 -9.03
CA GLY A 50 -2.16 11.83 -8.45
C GLY A 50 -2.22 11.54 -6.96
N PRO A 51 -1.66 10.39 -6.55
CA PRO A 51 -1.76 9.88 -5.19
C PRO A 51 -1.25 10.93 -4.20
N ASP A 52 -2.02 11.11 -3.13
CA ASP A 52 -1.64 11.86 -1.94
C ASP A 52 -0.41 11.17 -1.32
N GLY A 53 0.77 11.50 -1.84
CA GLY A 53 2.07 11.05 -1.35
C GLY A 53 2.66 9.80 -2.03
N THR A 54 3.97 9.83 -2.20
CA THR A 54 4.79 8.64 -2.49
C THR A 54 4.61 7.64 -1.34
N PRO A 55 4.36 6.35 -1.62
CA PRO A 55 4.28 5.34 -0.58
C PRO A 55 5.55 5.35 0.26
N LEU A 56 5.40 5.21 1.58
CA LEU A 56 6.56 4.98 2.43
C LEU A 56 7.31 3.72 1.95
N PRO A 57 8.66 3.73 1.97
CA PRO A 57 9.44 2.59 1.53
C PRO A 57 9.08 1.34 2.34
N LEU A 58 9.12 0.17 1.70
CA LEU A 58 8.65 -1.09 2.29
C LEU A 58 9.30 -1.38 3.65
N VAL A 59 10.60 -1.09 3.79
CA VAL A 59 11.35 -1.27 5.04
C VAL A 59 10.76 -0.46 6.20
N GLU A 60 10.37 0.79 5.94
CA GLU A 60 9.78 1.67 6.96
C GLU A 60 8.37 1.21 7.33
N ARG A 61 7.61 0.70 6.34
CA ARG A 61 6.29 0.11 6.58
C ARG A 61 6.38 -1.16 7.43
N MET A 62 7.41 -1.98 7.20
CA MET A 62 7.68 -3.17 8.01
C MET A 62 8.05 -2.78 9.44
N HIS A 63 8.97 -1.83 9.61
CA HIS A 63 9.39 -1.36 10.93
C HIS A 63 8.21 -0.77 11.73
N ARG A 64 7.33 -0.02 11.08
CA ARG A 64 6.10 0.51 11.72
C ARG A 64 5.14 -0.61 12.11
N TYR A 65 4.96 -1.62 11.25
CA TYR A 65 4.13 -2.78 11.57
C TYR A 65 4.68 -3.55 12.78
N GLU A 66 6.00 -3.75 12.85
CA GLU A 66 6.68 -4.41 13.98
C GLU A 66 6.61 -3.59 15.28
N ALA A 67 6.53 -2.26 15.21
CA ALA A 67 6.34 -1.42 16.39
C ALA A 67 4.89 -1.42 16.90
N GLU A 68 3.92 -1.79 16.07
CA GLU A 68 2.49 -1.76 16.36
C GLU A 68 1.88 -3.15 16.68
N HIS A 69 2.65 -4.25 16.60
CA HIS A 69 2.23 -5.64 16.84
C HIS A 69 3.28 -6.40 17.64
#